data_AF-A0A1F4DT53-F1
#
_entry.id   AF-A0A1F4DT53-F1
#
_cell.length_a   1.000
_cell.length_b   1.000
_cell.length_c   1.000
_cell.angle_alpha   90.00
_cell.angle_beta   90.00
_cell.angle_gamma   90.00
#
_symmetry.space_group_name_H-M   'P 1'
#
loop_
_entity.id
_entity.type
_entity.pdbx_description
1 polymer ?
#
loop_
_entity_poly.entity_id
_entity_poly.type
_entity_poly.pdbx_seq_one_letter_code
_entity_poly.pdbx_strand_id
1 'polypeptide(L)'
;MPVTLTIKQVPERLAEKLRLRAAASHRSLQGELMAILEGVALQGASQAREPEPPPYLAKRAAARAGSGKIPVHGKRLTLSELWERSRRLGPGGKSESAAIVRALRDDRYRR
;
A
#
# COMPACT_ATOMS: atom_id res chain seq x y z
N MET A 1 -18.35 8.27 12.03
CA MET A 1 -19.62 9.03 11.91
C MET A 1 -20.60 8.15 11.12
N PRO A 2 -21.80 7.85 11.64
CA PRO A 2 -22.79 7.07 10.90
C PRO A 2 -23.33 7.88 9.72
N VAL A 3 -23.47 7.24 8.55
CA VAL A 3 -24.04 7.85 7.34
C VAL A 3 -25.36 7.16 7.03
N THR A 4 -26.42 7.93 6.83
CA THR A 4 -27.75 7.41 6.48
C THR A 4 -27.92 7.44 4.97
N LEU A 5 -28.34 6.31 4.38
CA LEU A 5 -28.66 6.20 2.96
C LEU A 5 -30.17 6.05 2.80
N THR A 6 -30.76 6.83 1.89
CA THR A 6 -32.18 6.74 1.54
C THR A 6 -32.31 6.52 0.04
N ILE A 7 -32.97 5.43 -0.36
CA ILE A 7 -33.22 5.10 -1.75
C ILE A 7 -34.68 5.43 -2.06
N LYS A 8 -34.91 6.37 -2.98
CA LYS A 8 -36.25 6.76 -3.43
C LYS A 8 -36.67 5.89 -4.61
N GLN A 9 -37.98 5.66 -4.74
CA GLN A 9 -38.60 4.98 -5.89
C GLN A 9 -38.07 3.55 -6.12
N VAL A 10 -38.00 2.74 -5.05
CA VAL A 10 -37.66 1.32 -5.18
C VAL A 10 -38.84 0.59 -5.84
N PRO A 11 -38.63 -0.15 -6.95
CA PRO A 11 -39.69 -0.94 -7.58
C PRO A 11 -40.24 -1.99 -6.61
N GLU A 12 -41.56 -2.17 -6.55
CA GLU A 12 -42.20 -3.09 -5.58
C GLU A 12 -41.66 -4.52 -5.69
N ARG A 13 -41.54 -5.02 -6.93
CA ARG A 13 -40.97 -6.36 -7.20
C ARG A 13 -39.54 -6.52 -6.68
N LEU A 14 -38.75 -5.43 -6.64
CA LEU A 14 -37.40 -5.46 -6.11
C LEU A 14 -37.44 -5.47 -4.58
N ALA A 15 -38.30 -4.66 -3.97
CA ALA A 15 -38.50 -4.62 -2.52
C ALA A 15 -38.97 -5.98 -1.98
N GLU A 16 -39.91 -6.64 -2.65
CA GLU A 16 -40.37 -7.99 -2.29
C GLU A 16 -39.24 -9.03 -2.36
N LYS A 17 -38.45 -9.04 -3.44
CA LYS A 17 -37.30 -9.94 -3.56
C LYS A 17 -36.29 -9.73 -2.44
N LEU A 18 -36.03 -8.49 -2.06
CA LEU A 18 -35.12 -8.17 -0.94
C LEU A 18 -35.70 -8.64 0.40
N ARG A 19 -37.01 -8.47 0.64
CA ARG A 19 -37.69 -8.97 1.85
C ARG A 19 -37.63 -10.49 1.94
N LEU A 20 -37.92 -11.21 0.85
CA LEU A 20 -37.85 -12.67 0.80
C LEU A 20 -36.42 -13.16 1.07
N ARG A 21 -35.43 -12.52 0.48
CA ARG A 21 -34.01 -12.83 0.69
C ARG A 21 -33.58 -12.58 2.15
N ALA A 22 -34.02 -11.48 2.74
CA ALA A 22 -33.75 -11.16 4.14
C ALA A 22 -34.40 -12.19 5.09
N ALA A 23 -35.64 -12.60 4.82
CA ALA A 23 -36.34 -13.63 5.58
C ALA A 23 -35.62 -14.99 5.50
N ALA A 24 -35.20 -15.40 4.30
CA ALA A 24 -34.43 -16.62 4.09
C ALA A 24 -33.05 -16.58 4.78
N SER A 25 -32.44 -15.39 4.86
CA SER A 25 -31.14 -15.19 5.50
C SER A 25 -31.26 -14.93 7.02
N HIS A 26 -32.48 -14.93 7.57
CA HIS A 26 -32.80 -14.59 8.96
C HIS A 26 -32.22 -13.23 9.40
N ARG A 27 -32.25 -12.24 8.50
CA ARG A 27 -31.72 -10.89 8.73
C ARG A 27 -32.83 -9.85 8.59
N SER A 28 -32.63 -8.69 9.20
CA SER A 28 -33.47 -7.52 8.90
C SER A 28 -33.20 -7.05 7.46
N LEU A 29 -34.15 -6.33 6.86
CA LEU A 29 -33.98 -5.76 5.52
C LEU A 29 -32.75 -4.85 5.43
N GLN A 30 -32.50 -4.05 6.48
CA GLN A 30 -31.31 -3.22 6.58
C GLN A 30 -30.03 -4.07 6.63
N GLY A 31 -30.01 -5.15 7.42
CA GLY A 31 -28.87 -6.05 7.51
C GLY A 31 -28.57 -6.76 6.19
N GLU A 32 -29.61 -7.15 5.45
CA GLU A 32 -29.44 -7.74 4.12
C GLU A 32 -28.87 -6.74 3.11
N LEU A 33 -29.36 -5.50 3.13
CA LEU A 33 -28.82 -4.43 2.29
C LEU A 33 -27.34 -4.15 2.61
N MET A 34 -26.97 -4.10 3.90
CA MET A 34 -25.58 -3.94 4.31
C MET A 34 -24.70 -5.09 3.80
N ALA A 35 -25.14 -6.33 3.93
CA ALA A 35 -24.39 -7.49 3.45
C ALA A 35 -24.17 -7.48 1.93
N ILE A 36 -25.18 -7.05 1.16
CA ILE A 36 -25.05 -6.89 -0.30
C ILE A 36 -24.04 -5.78 -0.62
N LEU A 37 -24.13 -4.62 0.03
CA LEU A 37 -23.23 -3.50 -0.20
C LEU A 37 -21.78 -3.84 0.15
N GLU A 38 -21.55 -4.52 1.28
CA GLU A 38 -20.24 -5.00 1.69
C GLU A 38 -19.65 -5.98 0.68
N GLY A 39 -20.46 -6.94 0.21
CA GLY A 39 -20.04 -7.91 -0.81
C GLY A 39 -19.62 -7.24 -2.12
N VAL A 40 -20.41 -6.27 -2.60
CA VAL A 40 -20.08 -5.51 -3.82
C VAL A 40 -18.86 -4.61 -3.62
N ALA A 41 -18.73 -3.96 -2.46
CA ALA A 41 -17.57 -3.11 -2.18
C ALA A 41 -16.26 -3.90 -2.17
N LEU A 42 -16.26 -5.11 -1.58
CA LEU A 42 -15.11 -6.00 -1.57
C LEU A 42 -14.79 -6.55 -2.98
N GLN A 43 -15.81 -6.93 -3.74
CA GLN A 43 -15.64 -7.39 -5.12
C GLN A 43 -15.15 -6.27 -6.04
N GLY A 44 -15.64 -5.04 -5.86
CA GLY A 44 -15.21 -3.85 -6.58
C GLY A 44 -13.75 -3.47 -6.29
N ALA A 45 -13.29 -3.63 -5.04
CA ALA A 45 -11.88 -3.48 -4.68
C ALA A 45 -10.98 -4.54 -5.34
N SER A 46 -11.53 -5.72 -5.62
CA SER A 46 -10.83 -6.81 -6.33
C SER A 46 -10.75 -6.55 -7.84
N GLN A 47 -11.77 -5.89 -8.40
CA GLN A 47 -11.89 -5.50 -9.82
C GLN A 47 -11.18 -4.18 -10.12
N ALA A 48 -10.91 -3.36 -9.10
CA ALA A 48 -9.95 -2.28 -9.18
C ALA A 48 -8.56 -2.89 -9.37
N ARG A 49 -8.27 -3.22 -10.63
CA ARG A 49 -6.96 -3.63 -11.15
C ARG A 49 -5.94 -2.77 -10.43
N GLU A 50 -5.20 -3.38 -9.51
CA GLU A 50 -4.07 -2.73 -8.85
C GLU A 50 -3.29 -2.06 -10.00
N PRO A 51 -3.07 -0.72 -9.95
CA PRO A 51 -2.32 -0.08 -11.02
C PRO A 51 -1.03 -0.87 -11.19
N GLU A 52 -0.75 -1.27 -12.43
CA GLU A 52 0.47 -2.00 -12.80
C GLU A 52 1.61 -1.44 -11.95
N PRO A 53 2.22 -2.27 -11.07
CA PRO A 53 3.22 -1.78 -10.15
C PRO A 53 4.26 -1.06 -10.99
N PRO A 54 4.52 0.23 -10.75
CA PRO A 54 5.35 1.01 -11.64
C PRO A 54 6.68 0.26 -11.82
N PRO A 55 7.29 0.30 -13.02
CA PRO A 55 8.29 -0.67 -13.47
C PRO A 55 9.52 -0.82 -12.55
N TYR A 56 9.69 0.08 -11.59
CA TYR A 56 10.69 0.00 -10.53
C TYR A 56 10.35 -0.98 -9.38
N LEU A 57 9.10 -1.42 -9.20
CA LEU A 57 8.66 -2.38 -8.17
C LEU A 57 8.52 -3.83 -8.69
N ALA A 58 8.23 -4.02 -9.97
CA ALA A 58 7.99 -5.34 -10.57
C ALA A 58 9.16 -6.34 -10.40
N LYS A 59 10.39 -5.84 -10.28
CA LYS A 59 11.59 -6.69 -10.17
C LYS A 59 11.70 -7.49 -8.87
N ARG A 60 10.97 -7.17 -7.79
CA ARG A 60 11.05 -7.92 -6.52
C ARG A 60 10.14 -9.15 -6.46
N ALA A 61 9.03 -9.18 -7.20
CA ALA A 61 8.10 -10.32 -7.17
C ALA A 61 8.64 -11.51 -7.98
N ALA A 62 9.22 -11.26 -9.16
CA ALA A 62 9.85 -12.30 -9.99
C ALA A 62 11.11 -12.93 -9.35
N ALA A 63 11.75 -12.25 -8.40
CA ALA A 63 12.95 -12.73 -7.72
C ALA A 63 12.69 -13.80 -6.65
N ARG A 64 11.43 -14.15 -6.34
CA ARG A 64 11.12 -15.22 -5.37
C ARG A 64 11.18 -16.64 -5.97
N ALA A 65 11.31 -16.79 -7.29
CA ALA A 65 11.43 -18.09 -7.95
C ALA A 65 12.86 -18.65 -7.98
N GLY A 66 13.84 -17.94 -7.40
CA GLY A 66 15.20 -18.45 -7.28
C GLY A 66 15.91 -17.75 -6.15
N SER A 67 16.04 -18.42 -5.01
CA SER A 67 17.01 -18.09 -3.96
C SER A 67 18.43 -18.36 -4.46
N GLY A 68 18.81 -17.70 -5.56
CA GLY A 68 20.20 -17.59 -5.99
C GLY A 68 20.97 -16.90 -4.89
N LYS A 69 22.01 -17.57 -4.38
CA LYS A 69 22.94 -17.00 -3.42
C LYS A 69 23.46 -15.69 -4.01
N ILE A 70 23.02 -14.54 -3.49
CA ILE A 70 23.60 -13.25 -3.84
C ILE A 70 25.10 -13.39 -3.52
N PRO A 71 26.01 -13.18 -4.49
CA PRO A 71 27.44 -13.21 -4.19
C PRO A 71 27.73 -12.06 -3.24
N VAL A 72 27.77 -12.36 -1.95
CA VAL A 72 28.14 -11.40 -0.91
C VAL A 72 29.64 -11.19 -1.05
N HIS A 73 30.04 -10.12 -1.73
CA HIS A 73 31.44 -9.75 -1.81
C HIS A 73 31.84 -9.11 -0.47
N GLY A 74 32.58 -9.86 0.36
CA GLY A 74 33.11 -9.37 1.63
C GLY A 74 32.75 -10.23 2.85
N LYS A 75 33.34 -9.86 3.99
CA LYS A 75 33.05 -10.50 5.28
C LYS A 75 31.58 -10.27 5.66
N ARG A 76 30.92 -11.31 6.17
CA ARG A 76 29.59 -11.20 6.79
C ARG A 76 29.74 -10.35 8.05
N LEU A 77 29.21 -9.13 8.03
CA LEU A 77 29.20 -8.24 9.18
C LEU A 77 27.94 -8.48 10.00
N THR A 78 28.08 -8.48 11.31
CA THR A 78 26.96 -8.35 12.23
C THR A 78 26.34 -6.96 12.12
N LEU A 79 25.10 -6.79 12.61
CA LEU A 79 24.38 -5.52 12.55
C LEU A 79 25.16 -4.39 13.24
N SER A 80 25.82 -4.70 14.37
CA SER A 80 26.67 -3.78 15.11
C SER A 80 27.92 -3.37 14.32
N GLU A 81 28.62 -4.33 13.72
CA GLU A 81 29.81 -4.04 12.91
C GLU A 81 29.47 -3.23 11.66
N LEU A 82 28.31 -3.50 11.04
CA LEU A 82 27.82 -2.71 9.92
C LEU A 82 27.51 -1.27 10.34
N TRP A 83 26.90 -1.08 11.51
CA TRP A 83 26.60 0.24 12.06
C TRP A 83 27.88 1.03 12.34
N GLU A 84 28.89 0.41 12.95
CA GLU A 84 30.18 1.07 13.19
C GLU A 84 30.90 1.44 11.89
N ARG A 85 30.90 0.53 10.90
CA ARG A 85 31.50 0.79 9.60
C ARG A 85 30.77 1.93 8.87
N SER A 86 29.44 1.98 8.95
CA SER A 86 28.65 3.07 8.36
C SER A 86 28.98 4.43 8.98
N ARG A 87 29.23 4.48 10.29
CA ARG A 87 29.66 5.73 10.96
C ARG A 87 31.02 6.22 10.50
N ARG A 88 31.92 5.33 10.04
CA ARG A 88 33.23 5.71 9.50
C ARG A 88 33.19 6.20 8.04
N LEU A 89 32.17 5.78 7.29
CA LEU A 89 32.00 6.15 5.88
C LEU A 89 31.09 7.38 5.70
N GLY A 90 30.25 7.67 6.69
CA GLY A 90 29.39 8.83 6.71
C GLY A 90 30.11 10.11 7.15
N PRO A 91 29.46 11.26 6.98
CA PRO A 91 29.98 12.53 7.48
C PRO A 91 30.22 12.46 8.99
N GLY A 92 31.36 12.99 9.43
CA GLY A 92 31.79 13.01 10.84
C GLY A 92 30.88 13.87 11.73
N GLY A 93 29.98 14.67 11.16
CA GLY A 93 29.02 15.48 11.91
C GLY A 93 27.65 15.66 11.24
N LYS A 94 26.64 16.00 12.05
CA LYS A 94 25.24 16.20 11.60
C LYS A 94 25.07 17.29 10.53
N SER A 95 26.00 18.24 10.46
CA SER A 95 25.91 19.43 9.58
C SER A 95 26.77 19.33 8.31
N GLU A 96 27.62 18.32 8.18
CA GLU A 96 28.59 18.23 7.08
C GLU A 96 27.91 17.96 5.74
N SER A 97 26.86 17.14 5.70
CA SER A 97 26.03 16.97 4.51
C SER A 97 25.44 18.30 4.03
N ALA A 98 24.97 19.14 4.96
CA ALA A 98 24.42 20.44 4.62
C ALA A 98 25.52 21.41 4.15
N ALA A 99 26.75 21.29 4.65
CA ALA A 99 27.89 22.08 4.17
C ALA A 99 28.26 21.70 2.72
N ILE A 100 28.29 20.39 2.40
CA ILE A 100 28.55 19.90 1.04
C ILE A 100 27.50 20.40 0.06
N VAL A 101 26.21 20.33 0.43
CA VAL A 101 25.11 20.82 -0.43
C VAL A 101 25.21 22.32 -0.66
N ARG A 102 25.54 23.11 0.37
CA ARG A 102 25.74 24.57 0.22
C ARG A 102 26.92 24.87 -0.71
N ALA A 103 28.05 24.20 -0.52
CA ALA A 103 29.23 24.38 -1.37
C ALA A 103 28.94 24.07 -2.85
N LEU A 104 28.28 22.94 -3.14
CA LEU A 104 27.89 22.58 -4.51
C LEU A 104 26.87 23.54 -5.12
N ARG A 105 25.96 24.08 -4.31
CA ARG A 105 25.00 25.09 -4.74
C ARG A 105 25.73 26.39 -5.11
N ASP A 106 26.59 26.86 -4.23
CA ASP A 106 27.26 28.14 -4.41
C ASP A 106 28.27 28.08 -5.58
N ASP A 107 28.94 26.95 -5.80
CA ASP A 107 29.79 26.70 -6.98
C ASP A 107 29.00 26.77 -8.30
N ARG A 108 27.75 26.25 -8.31
CA ARG A 108 26.85 26.31 -9.46
C ARG A 108 26.46 27.75 -9.84
N TYR A 109 26.40 28.66 -8.88
CA TYR A 109 26.02 30.06 -9.09
C TYR A 109 27.23 31.01 -9.22
N ARG A 110 28.47 30.50 -9.15
CA ARG A 110 29.70 31.29 -9.31
C ARG A 110 30.14 31.42 -10.78
N ARG A 111 29.21 31.31 -11.73
CA ARG A 111 29.44 31.57 -13.16
C ARG A 111 29.18 33.02 -13.51
#